data_AF-A0A1D2RCQ3-F1
#
_entry.id   AF-A0A1D2RCQ3-F1
#
_cell.length_a   1.000
_cell.length_b   1.000
_cell.length_c   1.000
_cell.angle_alpha   90.00
_cell.angle_beta   90.00
_cell.angle_gamma   90.00
#
_symmetry.space_group_name_H-M   'P 1'
#
loop_
_entity.id
_entity.type
_entity.pdbx_description
1 polymer ?
#
loop_
_entity_poly.entity_id
_entity_poly.type
_entity_poly.pdbx_seq_one_letter_code
_entity_poly.pdbx_strand_id
1 'polypeptide(L)'
;MDVFGIYKDKKQARFWEKAGEEFGHLHWVRAMISKDADERVEVQKINVPGNYFELSGTRAGIYGLLARGYREPEPGFAGEVSGAKVYEKLKKYFSIVDIDTGGIDKIIDGFKSFEHYNHSDMLGEYTEIFLEPSLPFIPAYESIYISEKQVMGNTTIEVQKFYENNGFETSTELPDHISNELEFMEFLCKKNNKEIQKKFLDSHLLGWAHNFCGDLSAVAKSSGSKFYLNLSEITNYFMGMEHNL
;
A
#
# COMPACT_ATOMS: atom_id res chain seq x y z
N MET A 1 20.30 2.99 -17.58
CA MET A 1 20.40 4.12 -18.55
C MET A 1 21.44 5.07 -17.99
N ASP A 2 22.00 6.00 -18.76
CA ASP A 2 22.85 7.05 -18.18
C ASP A 2 21.97 7.90 -17.24
N VAL A 3 22.23 7.86 -15.93
CA VAL A 3 21.48 8.61 -14.90
C VAL A 3 21.51 10.12 -15.24
N PHE A 4 22.55 10.58 -15.93
CA PHE A 4 22.68 11.95 -16.41
C PHE A 4 21.74 12.32 -17.56
N GLY A 5 21.07 11.35 -18.20
CA GLY A 5 20.03 11.58 -19.21
C GLY A 5 18.64 11.81 -18.62
N ILE A 6 18.43 11.41 -17.35
CA ILE A 6 17.13 11.50 -16.65
C ILE A 6 17.10 12.77 -15.77
N TYR A 7 18.18 13.07 -15.06
CA TYR A 7 18.25 14.24 -14.18
C TYR A 7 18.84 15.45 -14.90
N LYS A 8 18.09 16.56 -14.85
CA LYS A 8 18.56 17.87 -15.32
C LYS A 8 19.73 18.41 -14.48
N ASP A 9 19.78 18.06 -13.19
CA ASP A 9 20.89 18.39 -12.29
C ASP A 9 21.95 17.26 -12.27
N LYS A 10 23.15 17.60 -12.73
CA LYS A 10 24.29 16.66 -12.77
C LYS A 10 24.81 16.27 -11.39
N LYS A 11 24.56 17.07 -10.34
CA LYS A 11 24.92 16.69 -8.96
C LYS A 11 23.97 15.62 -8.44
N GLN A 12 22.68 15.75 -8.70
CA GLN A 12 21.70 14.71 -8.40
C GLN A 12 21.98 13.43 -9.20
N ALA A 13 22.31 13.54 -10.49
CA ALA A 13 22.69 12.38 -11.30
C ALA A 13 23.88 11.61 -10.69
N ARG A 14 24.95 12.31 -10.27
CA ARG A 14 26.12 11.70 -9.60
C ARG A 14 25.80 11.10 -8.24
N PHE A 15 24.95 11.78 -7.47
CA PHE A 15 24.50 11.26 -6.19
C PHE A 15 23.76 9.93 -6.41
N TRP A 16 22.83 9.88 -7.35
CA TRP A 16 22.03 8.70 -7.66
C TRP A 16 22.81 7.57 -8.35
N GLU A 17 23.79 7.89 -9.17
CA GLU A 17 24.74 6.92 -9.71
C GLU A 17 25.49 6.18 -8.60
N LYS A 18 25.78 6.86 -7.47
CA LYS A 18 26.51 6.29 -6.33
C LYS A 18 25.61 5.69 -5.24
N ALA A 19 24.51 6.34 -4.92
CA ALA A 19 23.56 5.92 -3.88
C ALA A 19 22.53 4.89 -4.40
N GLY A 20 22.41 4.76 -5.72
CA GLY A 20 21.47 3.83 -6.36
C GLY A 20 21.69 2.36 -6.01
N GLU A 21 22.93 1.95 -5.70
CA GLU A 21 23.22 0.58 -5.24
C GLU A 21 22.67 0.33 -3.83
N GLU A 22 22.76 1.32 -2.94
CA GLU A 22 22.25 1.23 -1.56
C GLU A 22 20.72 1.10 -1.54
N PHE A 23 20.04 1.90 -2.38
CA PHE A 23 18.59 1.92 -2.48
C PHE A 23 18.05 1.14 -3.67
N GLY A 24 18.87 0.31 -4.32
CA GLY A 24 18.50 -0.42 -5.54
C GLY A 24 17.40 -1.47 -5.32
N HIS A 25 17.03 -1.73 -4.06
CA HIS A 25 15.87 -2.52 -3.70
C HIS A 25 14.55 -1.73 -3.79
N LEU A 26 14.59 -0.40 -3.62
CA LEU A 26 13.41 0.47 -3.70
C LEU A 26 12.99 0.65 -5.16
N HIS A 27 11.74 0.32 -5.48
CA HIS A 27 11.19 0.37 -6.82
C HIS A 27 11.30 1.75 -7.45
N TRP A 28 10.96 2.82 -6.72
CA TRP A 28 11.03 4.17 -7.28
C TRP A 28 12.48 4.55 -7.66
N VAL A 29 13.47 4.18 -6.84
CA VAL A 29 14.89 4.39 -7.14
C VAL A 29 15.27 3.53 -8.35
N ARG A 30 14.86 2.26 -8.35
CA ARG A 30 15.05 1.34 -9.49
C ARG A 30 14.46 1.89 -10.77
N ALA A 31 13.27 2.46 -10.74
CA ALA A 31 12.59 3.07 -11.88
C ALA A 31 13.40 4.24 -12.44
N MET A 32 14.00 5.06 -11.56
CA MET A 32 14.85 6.18 -11.94
C MET A 32 16.23 5.77 -12.47
N ILE A 33 16.74 4.58 -12.13
CA ILE A 33 18.12 4.17 -12.46
C ILE A 33 18.16 3.08 -13.54
N SER A 34 17.23 2.13 -13.49
CA SER A 34 17.12 0.98 -14.40
C SER A 34 16.12 1.21 -15.52
N LYS A 35 16.47 0.73 -16.73
CA LYS A 35 15.53 0.72 -17.86
C LYS A 35 14.43 -0.33 -17.65
N ASP A 36 14.75 -1.45 -17.01
CA ASP A 36 13.91 -2.66 -16.92
C ASP A 36 13.34 -2.85 -15.51
N ALA A 37 12.91 -1.77 -14.85
CA ALA A 37 12.37 -1.82 -13.49
C ALA A 37 11.05 -2.61 -13.37
N ASP A 38 10.46 -3.04 -14.48
CA ASP A 38 9.16 -3.73 -14.60
C ASP A 38 9.22 -5.22 -14.20
N GLU A 39 10.27 -5.65 -13.49
CA GLU A 39 10.38 -7.04 -13.04
C GLU A 39 9.32 -7.30 -11.98
N ARG A 40 8.25 -7.99 -12.38
CA ARG A 40 7.17 -8.39 -11.48
C ARG A 40 7.73 -9.32 -10.41
N VAL A 41 7.67 -8.90 -9.15
CA VAL A 41 7.98 -9.79 -8.03
C VAL A 41 6.94 -10.89 -7.99
N GLU A 42 7.40 -12.13 -7.78
CA GLU A 42 6.49 -13.25 -7.61
C GLU A 42 5.60 -13.00 -6.39
N VAL A 43 4.30 -12.86 -6.66
CA VAL A 43 3.36 -12.56 -5.60
C VAL A 43 3.12 -13.80 -4.75
N GLN A 44 3.30 -13.65 -3.44
CA GLN A 44 2.89 -14.66 -2.48
C GLN A 44 1.36 -14.78 -2.45
N LYS A 45 0.84 -15.80 -3.13
CA LYS A 45 -0.57 -16.18 -3.05
C LYS A 45 -0.85 -16.89 -1.74
N ILE A 46 -1.96 -16.53 -1.10
CA ILE A 46 -2.40 -17.12 0.15
C ILE A 46 -3.68 -17.89 -0.12
N ASN A 47 -3.70 -19.17 0.24
CA ASN A 47 -4.90 -19.99 0.09
C ASN A 47 -5.98 -19.52 1.06
N VAL A 48 -7.16 -19.20 0.54
CA VAL A 48 -8.32 -18.77 1.32
C VAL A 48 -9.41 -19.84 1.32
N PRO A 49 -10.25 -19.92 2.36
CA PRO A 49 -11.42 -20.79 2.35
C PRO A 49 -12.39 -20.46 1.22
N GLY A 50 -13.11 -21.46 0.71
CA GLY A 50 -13.96 -21.30 -0.48
C GLY A 50 -15.11 -20.28 -0.34
N ASN A 51 -15.50 -19.94 0.89
CA ASN A 51 -16.52 -18.92 1.17
C ASN A 51 -15.94 -17.51 1.34
N TYR A 52 -14.62 -17.32 1.26
CA TYR A 52 -13.96 -16.04 1.55
C TYR A 52 -14.53 -14.88 0.73
N PHE A 53 -14.76 -15.08 -0.56
CA PHE A 53 -15.28 -14.03 -1.44
C PHE A 53 -16.78 -13.73 -1.24
N GLU A 54 -17.49 -14.53 -0.45
CA GLU A 54 -18.84 -14.22 0.04
C GLU A 54 -18.83 -13.29 1.26
N LEU A 55 -17.67 -13.14 1.93
CA LEU A 55 -17.50 -12.30 3.11
C LEU A 55 -17.27 -10.83 2.73
N SER A 56 -18.13 -10.27 1.86
CA SER A 56 -17.98 -8.92 1.30
C SER A 56 -17.87 -7.82 2.38
N GLY A 57 -18.64 -7.94 3.46
CA GLY A 57 -18.57 -7.00 4.60
C GLY A 57 -17.25 -7.08 5.37
N THR A 58 -16.68 -8.27 5.54
CA THR A 58 -15.37 -8.47 6.18
C THR A 58 -14.26 -7.92 5.30
N ARG A 59 -14.26 -8.27 4.01
CA ARG A 59 -13.30 -7.76 3.02
C ARG A 59 -13.34 -6.25 2.94
N ALA A 60 -14.54 -5.66 2.83
CA ALA A 60 -14.73 -4.21 2.86
C ALA A 60 -14.14 -3.56 4.13
N GLY A 61 -14.37 -4.16 5.29
CA GLY A 61 -13.83 -3.68 6.57
C GLY A 61 -12.30 -3.69 6.63
N ILE A 62 -11.65 -4.71 6.05
CA ILE A 62 -10.19 -4.77 5.95
C ILE A 62 -9.69 -3.68 4.99
N TYR A 63 -10.24 -3.59 3.78
CA TYR A 63 -9.88 -2.57 2.80
C TYR A 63 -9.98 -1.15 3.36
N GLY A 64 -11.09 -0.80 4.02
CA GLY A 64 -11.28 0.53 4.60
C GLY A 64 -10.32 0.85 5.74
N LEU A 65 -9.93 -0.16 6.53
CA LEU A 65 -8.92 0.02 7.58
C LEU A 65 -7.54 0.28 6.98
N LEU A 66 -7.15 -0.49 5.96
CA LEU A 66 -5.88 -0.29 5.27
C LEU A 66 -5.83 1.07 4.56
N ALA A 67 -6.91 1.46 3.89
CA ALA A 67 -7.02 2.76 3.21
C ALA A 67 -6.75 3.93 4.18
N ARG A 68 -7.35 3.90 5.37
CA ARG A 68 -7.11 4.90 6.43
C ARG A 68 -5.66 4.86 6.97
N GLY A 69 -5.02 3.70 6.95
CA GLY A 69 -3.62 3.53 7.34
C GLY A 69 -2.63 4.27 6.44
N TYR A 70 -2.97 4.41 5.16
CA TYR A 70 -2.12 5.05 4.15
C TYR A 70 -2.52 6.49 3.83
N ARG A 71 -3.58 7.02 4.42
CA ARG A 71 -3.94 8.44 4.29
C ARG A 71 -3.19 9.28 5.33
N GLU A 72 -3.10 10.58 5.09
CA GLU A 72 -2.67 11.52 6.12
C GLU A 72 -3.42 11.23 7.44
N PRO A 73 -2.69 11.01 8.55
CA PRO A 73 -3.29 10.58 9.80
C PRO A 73 -4.32 11.57 10.35
N GLU A 74 -5.53 11.07 10.60
CA GLU A 74 -6.56 11.82 11.31
C GLU A 74 -6.45 11.57 12.83
N PRO A 75 -6.74 12.56 13.70
CA PRO A 75 -6.69 12.37 15.16
C PRO A 75 -7.57 11.21 15.65
N GLY A 76 -8.73 11.01 15.02
CA GLY A 76 -9.64 9.93 15.36
C GLY A 76 -9.06 8.54 15.05
N PHE A 77 -8.39 8.40 13.89
CA PHE A 77 -7.74 7.16 13.51
C PHE A 77 -6.52 6.87 14.37
N ALA A 78 -5.68 7.87 14.64
CA ALA A 78 -4.56 7.73 15.56
C ALA A 78 -5.04 7.22 16.93
N GLY A 79 -6.13 7.78 17.48
CA GLY A 79 -6.72 7.29 18.72
C GLY A 79 -7.28 5.85 18.65
N GLU A 80 -7.73 5.39 17.48
CA GLU A 80 -8.10 3.98 17.27
C GLU A 80 -6.87 3.06 17.29
N VAL A 81 -5.74 3.51 16.73
CA VAL A 81 -4.47 2.77 16.74
C VAL A 81 -3.91 2.69 18.17
N SER A 82 -3.80 3.83 18.88
CA SER A 82 -3.29 3.85 20.26
C SER A 82 -4.18 3.05 21.21
N GLY A 83 -5.49 3.11 20.99
CA GLY A 83 -6.50 2.41 21.80
C GLY A 83 -6.77 0.96 21.41
N ALA A 84 -5.89 0.33 20.61
CA ALA A 84 -6.00 -1.06 20.15
C ALA A 84 -7.27 -1.43 19.35
N LYS A 85 -8.11 -0.45 18.96
CA LYS A 85 -9.33 -0.70 18.18
C LYS A 85 -9.02 -1.24 16.79
N VAL A 86 -7.89 -0.84 16.21
CA VAL A 86 -7.40 -1.40 14.93
C VAL A 86 -7.07 -2.88 15.10
N TYR A 87 -6.35 -3.26 16.15
CA TYR A 87 -6.07 -4.65 16.49
C TYR A 87 -7.34 -5.47 16.70
N GLU A 88 -8.30 -4.96 17.47
CA GLU A 88 -9.57 -5.64 17.74
C GLU A 88 -10.37 -5.90 16.45
N LYS A 89 -10.42 -4.90 15.55
CA LYS A 89 -11.07 -5.02 14.23
C LYS A 89 -10.38 -6.08 13.38
N LEU A 90 -9.05 -6.02 13.25
CA LEU A 90 -8.28 -7.00 12.46
C LEU A 90 -8.49 -8.41 13.01
N LYS A 91 -8.33 -8.61 14.32
CA LYS A 91 -8.57 -9.92 14.96
C LYS A 91 -9.97 -10.45 14.68
N LYS A 92 -10.99 -9.59 14.77
CA LYS A 92 -12.37 -9.96 14.43
C LYS A 92 -12.50 -10.38 12.98
N TYR A 93 -11.99 -9.59 12.03
CA TYR A 93 -12.10 -9.90 10.61
C TYR A 93 -11.41 -11.21 10.25
N PHE A 94 -10.18 -11.41 10.69
CA PHE A 94 -9.42 -12.63 10.38
C PHE A 94 -9.97 -13.88 11.10
N SER A 95 -10.62 -13.73 12.25
CA SER A 95 -11.37 -14.84 12.86
C SER A 95 -12.60 -15.29 12.06
N ILE A 96 -13.21 -14.38 11.28
CA ILE A 96 -14.35 -14.71 10.41
C ILE A 96 -13.89 -15.43 9.15
N VAL A 97 -12.70 -15.09 8.65
CA VAL A 97 -12.17 -15.69 7.42
C VAL A 97 -11.81 -17.16 7.60
N ASP A 98 -11.55 -17.62 8.83
CA ASP A 98 -11.23 -19.03 9.14
C ASP A 98 -10.03 -19.57 8.34
N ILE A 99 -8.98 -18.76 8.22
CA ILE A 99 -7.73 -19.14 7.54
C ILE A 99 -6.75 -19.77 8.54
N ASP A 100 -6.02 -20.81 8.11
CA ASP A 100 -4.93 -21.40 8.89
C ASP A 100 -3.86 -20.31 9.15
N THR A 101 -3.75 -19.88 10.42
CA THR A 101 -3.20 -18.57 10.80
C THR A 101 -1.66 -18.51 10.85
N GLY A 102 -0.96 -19.42 10.15
CA GLY A 102 0.47 -19.70 10.34
C GLY A 102 1.43 -18.50 10.32
N GLY A 103 1.04 -17.33 9.79
CA GLY A 103 1.79 -16.07 9.90
C GLY A 103 0.99 -14.83 10.30
N ILE A 104 -0.34 -14.83 10.17
CA ILE A 104 -1.17 -13.63 10.30
C ILE A 104 -1.33 -13.16 11.75
N ASP A 105 -1.37 -14.09 12.71
CA ASP A 105 -1.54 -13.75 14.13
C ASP A 105 -0.40 -12.88 14.64
N LYS A 106 0.83 -13.14 14.18
CA LYS A 106 2.00 -12.32 14.53
C LYS A 106 1.89 -10.90 14.00
N ILE A 107 1.39 -10.74 12.76
CA ILE A 107 1.20 -9.43 12.13
C ILE A 107 0.11 -8.65 12.88
N ILE A 108 -1.02 -9.30 13.15
CA ILE A 108 -2.14 -8.70 13.90
C ILE A 108 -1.67 -8.32 15.31
N ASP A 109 -0.89 -9.18 15.97
CA ASP A 109 -0.33 -8.93 17.30
C ASP A 109 0.60 -7.72 17.35
N GLY A 110 1.21 -7.35 16.22
CA GLY A 110 1.95 -6.10 16.05
C GLY A 110 1.12 -4.84 16.35
N PHE A 111 -0.22 -4.93 16.28
CA PHE A 111 -1.14 -3.83 16.58
C PHE A 111 -1.68 -3.81 18.03
N LYS A 112 -1.31 -4.77 18.90
CA LYS A 112 -1.93 -4.97 20.23
C LYS A 112 -1.89 -3.75 21.15
N SER A 113 -0.87 -2.91 21.06
CA SER A 113 -0.84 -1.63 21.79
C SER A 113 0.24 -0.73 21.19
N PHE A 114 -0.19 0.43 20.71
CA PHE A 114 0.68 1.57 20.45
C PHE A 114 0.51 2.58 21.58
N GLU A 115 0.78 2.14 22.81
CA GLU A 115 0.77 3.00 23.99
C GLU A 115 1.65 4.25 23.76
N HIS A 116 1.11 5.41 24.09
CA HIS A 116 1.73 6.73 23.87
C HIS A 116 1.94 7.16 22.41
N TYR A 117 1.57 6.35 21.41
CA TYR A 117 1.61 6.73 20.00
C TYR A 117 0.44 7.64 19.68
N ASN A 118 0.68 8.94 19.67
CA ASN A 118 -0.35 9.95 19.47
C ASN A 118 -0.42 10.40 18.00
N HIS A 119 -1.37 11.27 17.70
CA HIS A 119 -1.56 11.81 16.34
C HIS A 119 -0.29 12.49 15.79
N SER A 120 0.45 13.23 16.62
CA SER A 120 1.70 13.89 16.20
C SER A 120 2.80 12.89 15.85
N ASP A 121 2.91 11.78 16.59
CA ASP A 121 3.89 10.74 16.31
C ASP A 121 3.57 10.10 14.96
N MET A 122 2.30 9.73 14.77
CA MET A 122 1.85 9.12 13.52
C MET A 122 1.97 10.05 12.32
N LEU A 123 1.64 11.34 12.48
CA LEU A 123 1.81 12.35 11.43
C LEU A 123 3.29 12.59 11.11
N GLY A 124 4.17 12.56 12.12
CA GLY A 124 5.62 12.65 11.94
C GLY A 124 6.16 11.49 11.10
N GLU A 125 5.82 10.25 11.47
CA GLU A 125 6.20 9.06 10.70
C GLU A 125 5.62 9.08 9.27
N TYR A 126 4.35 9.49 9.10
CA TYR A 126 3.73 9.65 7.79
C TYR A 126 4.49 10.66 6.92
N THR A 127 4.83 11.80 7.51
CA THR A 127 5.55 12.87 6.81
C THR A 127 6.93 12.38 6.38
N GLU A 128 7.69 11.76 7.28
CA GLU A 128 9.02 11.23 7.00
C GLU A 128 9.01 10.18 5.88
N ILE A 129 8.03 9.26 5.90
CA ILE A 129 7.99 8.14 4.96
C ILE A 129 7.41 8.53 3.60
N PHE A 130 6.30 9.28 3.56
CA PHE A 130 5.53 9.48 2.32
C PHE A 130 5.67 10.87 1.71
N LEU A 131 5.96 11.91 2.51
CA LEU A 131 5.95 13.30 2.05
C LEU A 131 7.32 13.94 1.96
N GLU A 132 8.21 13.62 2.89
CA GLU A 132 9.52 14.25 2.98
C GLU A 132 10.42 13.71 1.86
N PRO A 133 10.93 14.57 0.97
CA PRO A 133 11.76 14.12 -0.15
C PRO A 133 13.19 13.75 0.29
N SER A 134 13.48 13.74 1.59
CA SER A 134 14.73 13.22 2.13
C SER A 134 14.70 11.70 2.03
N LEU A 135 15.85 11.11 1.71
CA LEU A 135 15.92 9.73 1.27
C LEU A 135 16.25 8.81 2.44
N PRO A 136 15.63 7.63 2.51
CA PRO A 136 14.64 7.06 1.57
C PRO A 136 13.18 7.50 1.87
N PHE A 137 12.43 7.95 0.85
CA PHE A 137 10.98 8.14 0.92
C PHE A 137 10.25 7.12 0.04
N ILE A 138 9.00 6.81 0.34
CA ILE A 138 8.17 5.83 -0.37
C ILE A 138 6.98 6.55 -1.02
N PRO A 139 7.04 6.84 -2.32
CA PRO A 139 5.86 7.38 -3.00
C PRO A 139 4.81 6.28 -3.12
N ALA A 140 3.58 6.53 -2.69
CA ALA A 140 2.54 5.50 -2.62
C ALA A 140 1.58 5.54 -3.82
N TYR A 141 2.11 5.61 -5.05
CA TYR A 141 1.33 5.74 -6.30
C TYR A 141 1.63 4.59 -7.28
N GLU A 142 0.59 3.97 -7.85
CA GLU A 142 0.72 2.88 -8.83
C GLU A 142 1.65 3.27 -9.97
N SER A 143 1.45 4.46 -10.54
CA SER A 143 2.19 4.96 -11.71
C SER A 143 3.72 5.01 -11.54
N ILE A 144 4.22 5.00 -10.29
CA ILE A 144 5.66 4.91 -10.00
C ILE A 144 6.14 3.45 -9.97
N TYR A 145 5.28 2.52 -9.54
CA TYR A 145 5.59 1.10 -9.44
C TYR A 145 5.37 0.31 -10.73
N ILE A 146 4.79 0.96 -11.74
CA ILE A 146 4.62 0.40 -13.07
C ILE A 146 5.32 1.26 -14.11
N SER A 147 5.30 0.79 -15.35
CA SER A 147 6.15 1.25 -16.47
C SER A 147 6.10 2.74 -16.82
N GLU A 148 5.17 3.52 -16.24
CA GLU A 148 5.06 4.96 -16.49
C GLU A 148 6.12 5.77 -15.74
N LYS A 149 6.60 5.28 -14.59
CA LYS A 149 7.72 5.83 -13.82
C LYS A 149 7.61 7.34 -13.50
N GLN A 150 6.38 7.86 -13.47
CA GLN A 150 6.05 9.26 -13.17
C GLN A 150 4.62 9.34 -12.63
N VAL A 151 4.34 10.31 -11.76
CA VAL A 151 2.97 10.58 -11.30
C VAL A 151 2.11 11.22 -12.40
N MET A 152 0.78 11.05 -12.31
CA MET A 152 -0.20 11.57 -13.27
C MET A 152 -0.05 11.04 -14.71
N GLY A 153 0.39 9.79 -14.86
CA GLY A 153 0.45 9.13 -16.17
C GLY A 153 -0.91 8.57 -16.65
N ASN A 154 -0.92 7.73 -17.68
CA ASN A 154 -2.15 7.12 -18.17
C ASN A 154 -2.77 6.19 -17.13
N THR A 155 -1.98 5.57 -16.25
CA THR A 155 -2.46 4.74 -15.14
C THR A 155 -3.39 5.53 -14.24
N THR A 156 -2.99 6.72 -13.80
CA THR A 156 -3.83 7.61 -12.98
C THR A 156 -5.15 7.93 -13.70
N ILE A 157 -5.12 8.14 -15.01
CA ILE A 157 -6.32 8.40 -15.83
C ILE A 157 -7.21 7.16 -15.94
N GLU A 158 -6.62 5.96 -16.06
CA GLU A 158 -7.34 4.70 -16.13
C GLU A 158 -8.05 4.39 -14.80
N VAL A 159 -7.34 4.55 -13.69
CA VAL A 159 -7.90 4.42 -12.33
C VAL A 159 -9.04 5.43 -12.12
N GLN A 160 -8.85 6.68 -12.52
CA GLN A 160 -9.90 7.71 -12.47
C GLN A 160 -11.17 7.30 -13.26
N LYS A 161 -11.00 6.73 -14.46
CA LYS A 161 -12.15 6.22 -15.24
C LYS A 161 -12.85 5.06 -14.55
N PHE A 162 -12.14 4.20 -13.83
CA PHE A 162 -12.78 3.16 -13.02
C PHE A 162 -13.68 3.77 -11.95
N TYR A 163 -13.20 4.82 -11.27
CA TYR A 163 -13.97 5.52 -10.24
C TYR A 163 -15.23 6.17 -10.82
N GLU A 164 -15.09 6.95 -11.89
CA GLU A 164 -16.19 7.65 -12.57
C GLU A 164 -17.28 6.67 -13.06
N ASN A 165 -16.87 5.60 -13.74
CA ASN A 165 -17.80 4.59 -14.28
C ASN A 165 -18.57 3.84 -13.19
N ASN A 166 -18.09 3.87 -11.94
CA ASN A 166 -18.73 3.20 -10.81
C ASN A 166 -19.39 4.17 -9.82
N GLY A 167 -19.35 5.48 -10.10
CA GLY A 167 -19.87 6.52 -9.22
C GLY A 167 -19.13 6.60 -7.89
N PHE A 168 -17.81 6.47 -7.93
CA PHE A 168 -16.92 6.66 -6.78
C PHE A 168 -16.20 8.01 -6.91
N GLU A 169 -16.12 8.75 -5.82
CA GLU A 169 -15.42 10.03 -5.74
C GLU A 169 -14.19 9.85 -4.83
N THR A 170 -13.04 10.36 -5.28
CA THR A 170 -11.79 10.22 -4.55
C THR A 170 -11.62 11.33 -3.52
N SER A 171 -10.70 11.09 -2.58
CA SER A 171 -10.19 12.11 -1.67
C SER A 171 -9.21 13.08 -2.36
N THR A 172 -8.44 13.82 -1.55
CA THR A 172 -7.50 14.87 -1.98
C THR A 172 -6.25 14.38 -2.73
N GLU A 173 -5.93 13.09 -2.63
CA GLU A 173 -4.79 12.47 -3.31
C GLU A 173 -5.06 12.11 -4.77
N LEU A 174 -4.01 11.80 -5.53
CA LEU A 174 -4.16 11.30 -6.90
C LEU A 174 -4.95 9.98 -6.93
N PRO A 175 -5.72 9.73 -8.01
CA PRO A 175 -6.54 8.53 -8.14
C PRO A 175 -5.81 7.21 -7.89
N ASP A 176 -4.55 7.10 -8.33
CA ASP A 176 -3.70 5.91 -8.24
C ASP A 176 -2.88 5.83 -6.93
N HIS A 177 -3.23 6.64 -5.93
CA HIS A 177 -2.65 6.51 -4.59
C HIS A 177 -3.21 5.25 -3.90
N ILE A 178 -2.35 4.51 -3.20
CA ILE A 178 -2.72 3.22 -2.55
C ILE A 178 -3.97 3.36 -1.66
N SER A 179 -4.10 4.48 -0.92
CA SER A 179 -5.26 4.70 -0.06
C SER A 179 -6.57 4.79 -0.85
N ASN A 180 -6.54 5.44 -2.02
CA ASN A 180 -7.72 5.63 -2.86
C ASN A 180 -8.10 4.31 -3.55
N GLU A 181 -7.14 3.53 -4.02
CA GLU A 181 -7.41 2.22 -4.62
C GLU A 181 -8.00 1.23 -3.60
N LEU A 182 -7.48 1.23 -2.37
CA LEU A 182 -8.03 0.42 -1.27
C LEU A 182 -9.43 0.87 -0.87
N GLU A 183 -9.68 2.18 -0.80
CA GLU A 183 -11.02 2.74 -0.51
C GLU A 183 -12.03 2.40 -1.61
N PHE A 184 -11.60 2.40 -2.88
CA PHE A 184 -12.42 1.96 -3.99
C PHE A 184 -12.75 0.47 -3.88
N MET A 185 -11.80 -0.37 -3.48
CA MET A 185 -12.07 -1.79 -3.24
C MET A 185 -13.02 -2.03 -2.06
N GLU A 186 -12.95 -1.22 -0.99
CA GLU A 186 -13.97 -1.22 0.06
C GLU A 186 -15.36 -0.93 -0.52
N PHE A 187 -15.48 0.11 -1.34
CA PHE A 187 -16.72 0.50 -2.00
C PHE A 187 -17.28 -0.62 -2.90
N LEU A 188 -16.44 -1.23 -3.73
CA LEU A 188 -16.84 -2.31 -4.61
C LEU A 188 -17.25 -3.58 -3.85
N CYS A 189 -16.57 -3.88 -2.74
CA CYS A 189 -16.95 -4.96 -1.83
C CYS A 189 -18.35 -4.72 -1.24
N LYS A 190 -18.65 -3.49 -0.78
CA LYS A 190 -19.99 -3.13 -0.26
C LYS A 190 -21.09 -3.21 -1.33
N LYS A 191 -20.77 -2.90 -2.59
CA LYS A 191 -21.68 -3.08 -3.73
C LYS A 191 -21.84 -4.54 -4.16
N ASN A 192 -21.02 -5.45 -3.64
CA ASN A 192 -20.98 -6.87 -3.98
C ASN A 192 -20.81 -7.14 -5.49
N ASN A 193 -20.10 -6.26 -6.20
CA ASN A 193 -19.84 -6.41 -7.63
C ASN A 193 -18.50 -7.12 -7.87
N LYS A 194 -18.51 -8.46 -7.82
CA LYS A 194 -17.29 -9.28 -7.91
C LYS A 194 -16.56 -9.15 -9.25
N GLU A 195 -17.28 -8.94 -10.35
CA GLU A 195 -16.67 -8.80 -11.68
C GLU A 195 -15.77 -7.55 -11.75
N ILE A 196 -16.28 -6.42 -11.26
CA ILE A 196 -15.52 -5.16 -11.24
C ILE A 196 -14.39 -5.22 -10.22
N GLN A 197 -14.62 -5.83 -9.04
CA GLN A 197 -13.56 -6.07 -8.05
C GLN A 197 -12.40 -6.84 -8.68
N LYS A 198 -12.69 -7.97 -9.34
CA LYS A 198 -11.69 -8.80 -10.00
C LYS A 198 -10.93 -8.01 -11.05
N LYS A 199 -11.65 -7.29 -11.92
CA LYS A 199 -11.03 -6.50 -12.98
C LYS A 199 -10.10 -5.42 -12.42
N PHE A 200 -10.53 -4.71 -11.39
CA PHE A 200 -9.70 -3.67 -10.77
C PHE A 200 -8.48 -4.26 -10.08
N LEU A 201 -8.63 -5.36 -9.34
CA LEU A 201 -7.51 -6.06 -8.71
C LEU A 201 -6.47 -6.52 -9.74
N ASP A 202 -6.91 -7.20 -10.80
CA ASP A 202 -6.02 -7.75 -11.82
C ASP A 202 -5.31 -6.66 -12.65
N SER A 203 -5.97 -5.51 -12.86
CA SER A 203 -5.47 -4.44 -13.75
C SER A 203 -4.66 -3.38 -13.02
N HIS A 204 -4.96 -3.12 -11.74
CA HIS A 204 -4.36 -2.04 -10.97
C HIS A 204 -3.70 -2.58 -9.70
N LEU A 205 -4.48 -2.76 -8.64
CA LEU A 205 -3.96 -2.92 -7.28
C LEU A 205 -2.96 -4.07 -7.09
N LEU A 206 -3.24 -5.27 -7.61
CA LEU A 206 -2.37 -6.45 -7.40
C LEU A 206 -1.09 -6.41 -8.23
N GLY A 207 -1.02 -5.56 -9.25
CA GLY A 207 0.16 -5.41 -10.09
C GLY A 207 1.36 -4.78 -9.37
N TRP A 208 1.11 -4.00 -8.32
CA TRP A 208 2.12 -3.16 -7.70
C TRP A 208 2.14 -3.19 -6.15
N ALA A 209 1.01 -3.47 -5.50
CA ALA A 209 0.89 -3.38 -4.05
C ALA A 209 1.92 -4.22 -3.29
N HIS A 210 2.30 -5.39 -3.81
CA HIS A 210 3.33 -6.24 -3.21
C HIS A 210 4.73 -5.58 -3.21
N ASN A 211 5.10 -4.92 -4.31
CA ASN A 211 6.36 -4.18 -4.41
C ASN A 211 6.36 -3.00 -3.44
N PHE A 212 5.28 -2.23 -3.42
CA PHE A 212 5.08 -1.13 -2.50
C PHE A 212 5.20 -1.57 -1.04
N CYS A 213 4.57 -2.67 -0.65
CA CYS A 213 4.67 -3.20 0.71
C CYS A 213 6.09 -3.65 1.06
N GLY A 214 6.83 -4.24 0.11
CA GLY A 214 8.23 -4.61 0.28
C GLY A 214 9.11 -3.40 0.59
N ASP A 215 8.98 -2.34 -0.22
CA ASP A 215 9.71 -1.08 -0.06
C ASP A 215 9.36 -0.39 1.26
N LEU A 216 8.07 -0.30 1.58
CA LEU A 216 7.61 0.28 2.84
C LEU A 216 8.14 -0.50 4.04
N SER A 217 8.14 -1.84 3.98
CA SER A 217 8.69 -2.68 5.05
C SER A 217 10.17 -2.41 5.28
N ALA A 218 10.96 -2.22 4.21
CA ALA A 218 12.39 -1.92 4.29
C ALA A 218 12.66 -0.55 4.92
N VAL A 219 11.92 0.48 4.49
CA VAL A 219 12.04 1.85 5.04
C VAL A 219 11.58 1.90 6.49
N ALA A 220 10.41 1.34 6.80
CA ALA A 220 9.86 1.33 8.15
C ALA A 220 10.75 0.59 9.15
N LYS A 221 11.44 -0.49 8.74
CA LYS A 221 12.45 -1.16 9.57
C LYS A 221 13.64 -0.25 9.88
N SER A 222 14.05 0.57 8.92
CA SER A 222 15.22 1.45 9.03
C SER A 222 14.92 2.70 9.87
N SER A 223 13.73 3.29 9.73
CA SER A 223 13.27 4.43 10.54
C SER A 223 12.77 4.02 11.93
N GLY A 224 12.50 2.72 12.13
CA GLY A 224 11.94 2.21 13.39
C GLY A 224 10.42 2.42 13.52
N SER A 225 9.75 2.83 12.43
CA SER A 225 8.28 2.94 12.39
C SER A 225 7.63 1.56 12.49
N LYS A 226 7.16 1.22 13.69
CA LYS A 226 6.46 -0.05 13.93
C LYS A 226 5.09 -0.07 13.26
N PHE A 227 4.39 1.06 13.21
CA PHE A 227 3.07 1.14 12.63
C PHE A 227 3.12 0.85 11.13
N TYR A 228 3.96 1.56 10.37
CA TYR A 228 4.04 1.35 8.92
C TYR A 228 4.69 0.02 8.55
N LEU A 229 5.59 -0.52 9.39
CA LEU A 229 6.07 -1.88 9.24
C LEU A 229 4.90 -2.88 9.32
N ASN A 230 4.11 -2.85 10.39
CA ASN A 230 2.98 -3.77 10.54
C ASN A 230 1.90 -3.54 9.47
N LEU A 231 1.67 -2.28 9.06
CA LEU A 231 0.73 -1.92 8.00
C LEU A 231 1.15 -2.50 6.64
N SER A 232 2.44 -2.43 6.31
CA SER A 232 2.99 -3.05 5.09
C SER A 232 2.82 -4.58 5.10
N GLU A 233 3.08 -5.23 6.23
CA GLU A 233 2.98 -6.68 6.37
C GLU A 233 1.52 -7.16 6.24
N ILE A 234 0.57 -6.50 6.92
CA ILE A 234 -0.84 -6.87 6.83
C ILE A 234 -1.43 -6.60 5.45
N THR A 235 -1.01 -5.51 4.80
CA THR A 235 -1.45 -5.20 3.44
C THR A 235 -0.93 -6.24 2.46
N ASN A 236 0.35 -6.59 2.54
CA ASN A 236 0.96 -7.61 1.69
C ASN A 236 0.27 -8.98 1.86
N TYR A 237 -0.01 -9.38 3.10
CA TYR A 237 -0.74 -10.60 3.39
C TYR A 237 -2.14 -10.57 2.78
N PHE A 238 -2.88 -9.47 2.98
CA PHE A 238 -4.23 -9.32 2.47
C PHE A 238 -4.28 -9.33 0.93
N MET A 239 -3.34 -8.67 0.25
CA MET A 239 -3.24 -8.73 -1.22
C MET A 239 -2.99 -10.16 -1.72
N GLY A 240 -2.18 -10.94 -0.98
CA GLY A 240 -1.96 -12.35 -1.27
C GLY A 240 -3.23 -13.21 -1.18
N MET A 241 -4.18 -12.85 -0.31
CA MET A 241 -5.49 -13.50 -0.21
C MET A 241 -6.41 -13.10 -1.37
N GLU A 242 -6.39 -11.82 -1.75
CA GLU A 242 -7.23 -11.22 -2.78
C GLU A 242 -6.88 -11.70 -4.19
N HIS A 243 -5.67 -12.22 -4.40
CA HIS A 243 -5.23 -12.84 -5.65
C HIS A 243 -6.09 -14.00 -6.16
N ASN A 244 -6.97 -14.57 -5.32
CA ASN A 244 -7.80 -15.71 -5.68
C ASN A 244 -9.22 -15.33 -6.14
N LEU A 245 -9.56 -14.03 -6.23
CA LEU A 245 -10.88 -13.57 -6.69
C LEU A 245 -11.06 -13.83 -8.20
#